data_AF-A0A927SU79-F1
#
_entry.id   AF-A0A927SU79-F1
#
_cell.length_a   1.000
_cell.length_b   1.000
_cell.length_c   1.000
_cell.angle_alpha   90.00
_cell.angle_beta   90.00
_cell.angle_gamma   90.00
#
_symmetry.space_group_name_H-M   'P 1'
#
loop_
_entity.id
_entity.type
_entity.pdbx_description
1 polymer ?
#
loop_
_entity_poly.entity_id
_entity_poly.type
_entity_poly.pdbx_seq_one_letter_code
_entity_poly.pdbx_strand_id
1 'polypeptide(L)'
;MKRIRLFCLLMCILLAATGCGINHRKVYDDAVEAFADGDYAAAAGNFERLGDYSNAPTYAAYSRGLVLYEQGQYIAAEPYFATVRDFMYGETRYQYCHGCLLESQGSYREAADTFLALGDYENAKVLYHYNNARDAEANAAYASALFDYEQAGDYADAPLRLDSLRTQVYDSASLMMVEGYYEQALNLFSLLGSYYDSAEQARICKQHFRELRYAEAEALYNAGDLQGAYEIFLSLSGYSDAATRAEELGQQLGIALPTVE
;
A
#
# COMPACT_ATOMS: atom_id res chain seq x y z
N MET A 1 70.29 -7.92 4.91
CA MET A 1 70.73 -9.12 4.19
C MET A 1 69.77 -10.27 4.48
N LYS A 2 69.08 -10.79 3.42
CA LYS A 2 68.82 -12.23 3.15
C LYS A 2 68.06 -13.02 4.27
N ARG A 3 66.89 -13.65 4.10
CA ARG A 3 66.27 -14.35 2.95
C ARG A 3 64.78 -14.64 3.20
N ILE A 4 63.99 -14.58 2.13
CA ILE A 4 62.73 -15.31 1.90
C ILE A 4 63.01 -16.82 1.85
N ARG A 5 62.15 -17.68 2.45
CA ARG A 5 61.84 -19.04 1.93
C ARG A 5 60.43 -19.52 2.32
N LEU A 6 59.66 -19.75 1.26
CA LEU A 6 58.43 -20.53 1.11
C LEU A 6 58.70 -22.04 1.32
N PHE A 7 57.82 -22.79 1.99
CA PHE A 7 57.66 -24.23 1.74
C PHE A 7 56.28 -24.75 2.17
N CYS A 8 55.57 -25.34 1.22
CA CYS A 8 54.30 -26.06 1.35
C CYS A 8 54.46 -27.38 2.13
N LEU A 9 53.43 -27.81 2.86
CA LEU A 9 53.23 -29.24 3.13
C LEU A 9 51.74 -29.54 3.37
N LEU A 10 51.14 -30.20 2.38
CA LEU A 10 49.93 -31.02 2.53
C LEU A 10 50.15 -32.02 3.69
N MET A 11 49.15 -32.19 4.56
CA MET A 11 48.97 -33.46 5.25
C MET A 11 47.52 -33.93 5.15
N CYS A 12 47.42 -35.08 4.47
CA CYS A 12 46.28 -35.93 4.20
C CYS A 12 45.32 -36.17 5.38
N ILE A 13 44.04 -35.99 5.05
CA ILE A 13 42.92 -36.94 5.23
C ILE A 13 43.26 -38.28 5.93
N LEU A 14 42.42 -38.64 6.92
CA LEU A 14 41.78 -39.94 7.25
C LEU A 14 41.70 -40.07 8.79
N LEU A 15 40.56 -40.39 9.41
CA LEU A 15 39.73 -41.61 9.39
C LEU A 15 38.46 -41.28 10.23
N ALA A 16 37.28 -41.91 10.22
CA ALA A 16 36.64 -43.12 9.65
C ALA A 16 35.26 -43.22 10.37
N ALA A 17 34.20 -43.92 9.99
CA ALA A 17 33.83 -44.82 8.90
C ALA A 17 32.28 -45.00 8.94
N THR A 18 31.77 -45.76 7.96
CA THR A 18 30.45 -46.41 7.84
C THR A 18 29.26 -45.57 7.32
N GLY A 19 29.14 -45.54 5.99
CA GLY A 19 27.90 -45.29 5.24
C GLY A 19 28.21 -45.38 3.75
N CYS A 20 27.38 -46.02 2.93
CA CYS A 20 27.58 -46.14 1.47
C CYS A 20 28.15 -44.85 0.85
N GLY A 21 29.27 -44.93 0.13
CA GLY A 21 29.95 -43.76 -0.43
C GLY A 21 29.05 -42.99 -1.38
N ILE A 22 28.47 -41.89 -0.89
CA ILE A 22 27.68 -40.97 -1.70
C ILE A 22 28.59 -40.40 -2.78
N ASN A 23 28.22 -40.59 -4.05
CA ASN A 23 28.88 -39.90 -5.15
C ASN A 23 28.37 -38.45 -5.16
N HIS A 24 28.99 -37.58 -4.36
CA HIS A 24 28.54 -36.20 -4.17
C HIS A 24 28.37 -35.44 -5.48
N ARG A 25 29.22 -35.67 -6.49
CA ARG A 25 29.07 -35.06 -7.82
C ARG A 25 27.77 -35.50 -8.47
N LYS A 26 27.53 -36.82 -8.56
CA LYS A 26 26.32 -37.35 -9.19
C LYS A 26 25.07 -36.84 -8.45
N VAL A 27 25.06 -36.89 -7.12
CA VAL A 27 23.90 -36.41 -6.33
C VAL A 27 23.70 -34.90 -6.51
N TYR A 28 24.76 -34.12 -6.67
CA TYR A 28 24.68 -32.70 -7.00
C TYR A 28 24.09 -32.48 -8.40
N ASP A 29 24.55 -33.24 -9.40
CA ASP A 29 24.02 -33.17 -10.77
C ASP A 29 22.52 -33.55 -10.79
N ASP A 30 22.13 -34.64 -10.12
CA ASP A 30 20.75 -35.08 -9.97
C ASP A 30 19.89 -34.03 -9.21
N ALA A 31 20.45 -33.34 -8.22
CA ALA A 31 19.76 -32.28 -7.47
C ALA A 31 19.53 -31.02 -8.31
N VAL A 32 20.52 -30.64 -9.13
CA VAL A 32 20.40 -29.54 -10.08
C VAL A 32 19.38 -29.86 -11.17
N GLU A 33 19.34 -31.10 -11.65
CA GLU A 33 18.33 -31.57 -12.61
C GLU A 33 16.92 -31.48 -11.99
N ALA A 34 16.71 -32.03 -10.80
CA ALA A 34 15.44 -31.91 -10.09
C ALA A 34 15.02 -30.45 -9.85
N PHE A 35 15.98 -29.57 -9.52
CA PHE A 35 15.72 -28.15 -9.35
C PHE A 35 15.29 -27.47 -10.66
N ALA A 36 15.96 -27.79 -11.77
CA ALA A 36 15.64 -27.27 -13.09
C ALA A 36 14.28 -27.74 -13.59
N ASP A 37 13.88 -28.97 -13.22
CA ASP A 37 12.58 -29.55 -13.52
C ASP A 37 11.43 -29.01 -12.64
N GLY A 38 11.75 -28.19 -11.62
CA GLY A 38 10.78 -27.65 -10.67
C GLY A 38 10.37 -28.63 -9.56
N ASP A 39 11.01 -29.80 -9.45
CA ASP A 39 10.85 -30.70 -8.30
C ASP A 39 11.67 -30.19 -7.12
N TYR A 40 11.24 -29.06 -6.56
CA TYR A 40 11.94 -28.39 -5.47
C TYR A 40 12.00 -29.23 -4.18
N ALA A 41 11.06 -30.15 -4.00
CA ALA A 41 11.07 -31.07 -2.86
C ALA A 41 12.19 -32.10 -3.00
N ALA A 42 12.34 -32.74 -4.16
CA ALA A 42 13.44 -33.66 -4.42
C ALA A 42 14.79 -32.92 -4.44
N ALA A 43 14.84 -31.74 -5.05
CA ALA A 43 16.03 -30.88 -5.07
C ALA A 43 16.49 -30.55 -3.65
N ALA A 44 15.60 -30.02 -2.80
CA ALA A 44 15.92 -29.70 -1.41
C ALA A 44 16.51 -30.91 -0.67
N GLY A 45 15.83 -32.07 -0.73
CA GLY A 45 16.31 -33.28 -0.06
C GLY A 45 17.67 -33.78 -0.58
N ASN A 46 17.93 -33.69 -1.88
CA ASN A 46 19.22 -34.08 -2.45
C ASN A 46 20.34 -33.10 -2.09
N PHE A 47 20.08 -31.79 -2.11
CA PHE A 47 21.05 -30.78 -1.68
C PHE A 47 21.34 -30.85 -0.18
N GLU A 48 20.35 -31.09 0.67
CA GLU A 48 20.56 -31.29 2.13
C GLU A 48 21.48 -32.49 2.42
N ARG A 49 21.33 -33.58 1.67
CA ARG A 49 22.18 -34.78 1.79
C ARG A 49 23.64 -34.54 1.42
N LEU A 50 23.92 -33.49 0.65
CA LEU A 50 25.27 -33.13 0.22
C LEU A 50 26.03 -32.32 1.27
N GLY A 51 25.36 -31.78 2.30
CA GLY A 51 25.98 -30.93 3.32
C GLY A 51 26.73 -29.75 2.69
N ASP A 52 27.98 -29.52 3.10
CA ASP A 52 28.82 -28.41 2.64
C ASP A 52 29.45 -28.62 1.25
N TYR A 53 29.01 -29.61 0.48
CA TYR A 53 29.55 -29.85 -0.84
C TYR A 53 29.10 -28.76 -1.83
N SER A 54 30.07 -27.97 -2.31
CA SER A 54 29.82 -26.89 -3.27
C SER A 54 28.77 -25.89 -2.73
N ASN A 55 27.83 -25.45 -3.56
CA ASN A 55 26.77 -24.52 -3.18
C ASN A 55 25.49 -25.25 -2.70
N ALA A 56 25.59 -26.53 -2.32
CA ALA A 56 24.44 -27.31 -1.91
C ALA A 56 23.64 -26.67 -0.75
N PRO A 57 24.23 -26.07 0.30
CA PRO A 57 23.45 -25.42 1.35
C PRO A 57 22.57 -24.26 0.84
N THR A 58 23.09 -23.47 -0.10
CA THR A 58 22.35 -22.36 -0.73
C THR A 58 21.19 -22.88 -1.57
N TYR A 59 21.43 -23.90 -2.39
CA TYR A 59 20.36 -24.52 -3.19
C TYR A 59 19.33 -25.25 -2.32
N ALA A 60 19.75 -25.92 -1.24
CA ALA A 60 18.85 -26.56 -0.29
C ALA A 60 17.89 -25.54 0.34
N ALA A 61 18.44 -24.46 0.91
CA ALA A 61 17.64 -23.40 1.52
C ALA A 61 16.67 -22.78 0.50
N TYR A 62 17.16 -22.42 -0.70
CA TYR A 62 16.31 -21.82 -1.72
C TYR A 62 15.21 -22.77 -2.21
N SER A 63 15.53 -24.05 -2.46
CA SER A 63 14.54 -25.06 -2.87
C SER A 63 13.49 -25.30 -1.79
N ARG A 64 13.90 -25.34 -0.51
CA ARG A 64 12.99 -25.48 0.62
C ARG A 64 12.05 -24.27 0.75
N GLY A 65 12.60 -23.07 0.56
CA GLY A 65 11.81 -21.83 0.46
C GLY A 65 10.76 -21.92 -0.65
N LEU A 66 11.15 -22.37 -1.86
CA LEU A 66 10.22 -22.53 -2.99
C LEU A 66 9.10 -23.55 -2.71
N VAL A 67 9.39 -24.69 -2.09
CA VAL A 67 8.37 -25.68 -1.71
C VAL A 67 7.28 -25.05 -0.84
N LEU A 68 7.67 -24.24 0.15
CA LEU A 68 6.72 -23.55 1.03
C LEU A 68 6.01 -22.39 0.32
N TYR A 69 6.74 -21.65 -0.51
CA TYR A 69 6.24 -20.52 -1.28
C TYR A 69 5.13 -20.94 -2.25
N GLU A 70 5.32 -22.03 -2.99
CA GLU A 70 4.32 -22.57 -3.92
C GLU A 70 3.08 -23.12 -3.22
N GLN A 71 3.20 -23.48 -1.94
CA GLN A 71 2.07 -23.86 -1.09
C GLN A 71 1.36 -22.65 -0.46
N GLY A 72 1.78 -21.43 -0.79
CA GLY A 72 1.26 -20.19 -0.18
C GLY A 72 1.68 -20.01 1.28
N GLN A 73 2.63 -20.80 1.78
CA GLN A 73 3.13 -20.74 3.16
C GLN A 73 4.24 -19.70 3.30
N TYR A 74 3.95 -18.45 2.91
CA TYR A 74 4.93 -17.38 2.80
C TYR A 74 5.67 -17.11 4.11
N ILE A 75 4.95 -17.09 5.24
CA ILE A 75 5.58 -16.90 6.57
C ILE A 75 6.58 -18.00 6.90
N ALA A 76 6.29 -19.26 6.53
CA ALA A 76 7.22 -20.37 6.74
C ALA A 76 8.39 -20.36 5.74
N ALA A 77 8.19 -19.81 4.55
CA ALA A 77 9.21 -19.68 3.51
C ALA A 77 10.22 -18.56 3.79
N GLU A 78 9.79 -17.48 4.45
CA GLU A 78 10.60 -16.31 4.79
C GLU A 78 12.01 -16.64 5.33
N PRO A 79 12.17 -17.48 6.38
CA PRO A 79 13.48 -17.71 6.98
C PRO A 79 14.44 -18.42 6.02
N TYR A 80 13.94 -19.18 5.04
CA TYR A 80 14.77 -19.80 4.03
C TYR A 80 15.31 -18.76 3.06
N PHE A 81 14.46 -17.89 2.51
CA PHE A 81 14.89 -16.82 1.60
C PHE A 81 15.77 -15.78 2.29
N ALA A 82 15.58 -15.53 3.59
CA ALA A 82 16.43 -14.65 4.39
C ALA A 82 17.92 -15.07 4.38
N THR A 83 18.20 -16.37 4.28
CA THR A 83 19.57 -16.90 4.23
C THR A 83 20.23 -16.85 2.85
N VAL A 84 19.44 -16.61 1.80
CA VAL A 84 19.88 -16.70 0.39
C VAL A 84 19.45 -15.48 -0.44
N ARG A 85 19.40 -14.30 0.18
CA ARG A 85 18.93 -13.05 -0.45
C ARG A 85 19.68 -12.69 -1.73
N ASP A 86 21.00 -12.91 -1.76
CA ASP A 86 21.86 -12.63 -2.92
C ASP A 86 21.82 -13.72 -4.01
N PHE A 87 20.95 -14.73 -3.86
CA PHE A 87 20.86 -15.87 -4.76
C PHE A 87 19.56 -15.87 -5.55
N MET A 88 19.66 -15.72 -6.87
CA MET A 88 18.51 -15.66 -7.79
C MET A 88 17.49 -14.60 -7.34
N TYR A 89 16.23 -14.99 -7.15
CA TYR A 89 15.16 -14.10 -6.67
C TYR A 89 15.02 -14.16 -5.13
N GLY A 90 16.08 -14.53 -4.41
CA GLY A 90 16.06 -14.67 -2.96
C GLY A 90 15.61 -13.40 -2.26
N GLU A 91 16.15 -12.24 -2.65
CA GLU A 91 15.75 -10.93 -2.11
C GLU A 91 14.27 -10.64 -2.36
N THR A 92 13.81 -10.77 -3.59
CA THR A 92 12.42 -10.48 -3.98
C THR A 92 11.44 -11.39 -3.24
N ARG A 93 11.74 -12.69 -3.14
CA ARG A 93 10.90 -13.66 -2.42
C ARG A 93 10.94 -13.46 -0.91
N TYR A 94 12.11 -13.11 -0.36
CA TYR A 94 12.23 -12.70 1.04
C TYR A 94 11.32 -11.51 1.32
N GLN A 95 11.42 -10.42 0.56
CA GLN A 95 10.60 -9.23 0.74
C GLN A 95 9.11 -9.54 0.62
N TYR A 96 8.70 -10.36 -0.35
CA TYR A 96 7.30 -10.76 -0.50
C TYR A 96 6.81 -11.53 0.73
N CYS A 97 7.57 -12.53 1.18
CA CYS A 97 7.23 -13.30 2.37
C CYS A 97 7.21 -12.45 3.64
N HIS A 98 8.15 -11.51 3.75
CA HIS A 98 8.26 -10.58 4.85
C HIS A 98 7.07 -9.63 4.91
N GLY A 99 6.62 -9.12 3.76
CA GLY A 99 5.38 -8.33 3.65
C GLY A 99 4.16 -9.10 4.16
N CYS A 100 4.03 -10.39 3.80
CA CYS A 100 2.94 -11.24 4.32
C CYS A 100 3.04 -11.46 5.83
N LEU A 101 4.25 -11.59 6.38
CA LEU A 101 4.47 -11.69 7.82
C LEU A 101 4.03 -10.40 8.53
N LEU A 102 4.45 -9.23 8.04
CA LEU A 102 4.05 -7.92 8.59
C LEU A 102 2.54 -7.73 8.55
N GLU A 103 1.88 -8.09 7.44
CA GLU A 103 0.42 -8.05 7.32
C GLU A 103 -0.25 -8.94 8.37
N SER A 104 0.24 -10.17 8.57
CA SER A 104 -0.31 -11.11 9.57
C SER A 104 -0.16 -10.62 11.01
N GLN A 105 0.80 -9.72 11.26
CA GLN A 105 1.03 -9.08 12.56
C GLN A 105 0.22 -7.78 12.72
N GLY A 106 -0.44 -7.32 11.67
CA GLY A 106 -1.17 -6.05 11.65
C GLY A 106 -0.29 -4.82 11.42
N SER A 107 0.98 -5.01 11.03
CA SER A 107 1.92 -3.92 10.69
C SER A 107 1.66 -3.40 9.28
N TYR A 108 0.44 -2.91 9.04
CA TYR A 108 -0.08 -2.58 7.71
C TYR A 108 0.75 -1.53 6.96
N ARG A 109 1.23 -0.48 7.62
CA ARG A 109 2.08 0.54 6.98
C ARG A 109 3.39 -0.05 6.46
N GLU A 110 4.09 -0.83 7.28
CA GLU A 110 5.37 -1.45 6.91
C GLU A 110 5.18 -2.53 5.83
N ALA A 111 4.09 -3.29 5.91
CA ALA A 111 3.71 -4.25 4.87
C ALA A 111 3.45 -3.55 3.53
N ALA A 112 2.70 -2.44 3.53
CA ALA A 112 2.43 -1.65 2.33
C ALA A 112 3.75 -1.14 1.70
N ASP A 113 4.65 -0.55 2.48
CA ASP A 113 5.94 -0.06 1.96
C ASP A 113 6.78 -1.20 1.34
N THR A 114 6.76 -2.39 1.97
CA THR A 114 7.43 -3.59 1.47
C THR A 114 6.85 -4.04 0.13
N PHE A 115 5.52 -4.12 0.02
CA PHE A 115 4.85 -4.50 -1.23
C PHE A 115 4.96 -3.45 -2.33
N LEU A 116 5.02 -2.16 -1.98
CA LEU A 116 5.26 -1.08 -2.93
C LEU A 116 6.62 -1.22 -3.62
N ALA A 117 7.67 -1.55 -2.84
CA ALA A 117 9.01 -1.76 -3.36
C ALA A 117 9.12 -2.93 -4.35
N LEU A 118 8.22 -3.92 -4.24
CA LEU A 118 8.17 -5.08 -5.12
C LEU A 118 7.52 -4.81 -6.49
N GLY A 119 6.80 -3.70 -6.64
CA GLY A 119 6.20 -3.29 -7.92
C GLY A 119 5.28 -4.36 -8.51
N ASP A 120 5.53 -4.78 -9.76
CA ASP A 120 4.73 -5.76 -10.50
C ASP A 120 5.01 -7.23 -10.15
N TYR A 121 5.76 -7.50 -9.08
CA TYR A 121 6.02 -8.87 -8.64
C TYR A 121 4.74 -9.50 -8.07
N GLU A 122 4.24 -10.54 -8.76
CA GLU A 122 3.03 -11.27 -8.38
C GLU A 122 1.84 -10.31 -8.14
N ASN A 123 1.12 -10.46 -7.03
CA ASN A 123 0.03 -9.58 -6.63
C ASN A 123 0.47 -8.50 -5.64
N ALA A 124 1.76 -8.15 -5.57
CA ALA A 124 2.27 -7.16 -4.60
C ALA A 124 1.53 -5.82 -4.67
N LYS A 125 1.14 -5.34 -5.86
CA LYS A 125 0.30 -4.12 -5.99
C LYS A 125 -1.04 -4.23 -5.25
N VAL A 126 -1.70 -5.38 -5.33
CA VAL A 126 -2.98 -5.62 -4.63
C VAL A 126 -2.75 -5.65 -3.12
N LEU A 127 -1.69 -6.32 -2.67
CA LEU A 127 -1.32 -6.38 -1.25
C LEU A 127 -0.92 -5.00 -0.72
N TYR A 128 -0.20 -4.18 -1.49
CA TYR A 128 0.08 -2.78 -1.18
C TYR A 128 -1.21 -2.01 -0.92
N HIS A 129 -2.16 -2.04 -1.86
CA HIS A 129 -3.41 -1.32 -1.74
C HIS A 129 -4.22 -1.80 -0.52
N TYR A 130 -4.31 -3.11 -0.30
CA TYR A 130 -5.00 -3.64 0.89
C TYR A 130 -4.37 -3.13 2.19
N ASN A 131 -3.05 -3.25 2.34
CA ASN A 131 -2.35 -2.84 3.55
C ASN A 131 -2.41 -1.31 3.74
N ASN A 132 -2.27 -0.52 2.66
CA ASN A 132 -2.42 0.94 2.74
C ASN A 132 -3.85 1.34 3.13
N ALA A 133 -4.87 0.64 2.63
CA ALA A 133 -6.26 0.86 3.03
C ALA A 133 -6.50 0.57 4.51
N ARG A 134 -5.94 -0.53 5.03
CA ARG A 134 -6.03 -0.90 6.46
C ARG A 134 -5.39 0.16 7.36
N ASP A 135 -4.22 0.68 6.99
CA ASP A 135 -3.56 1.77 7.71
C ASP A 135 -4.37 3.08 7.63
N ALA A 136 -4.85 3.43 6.44
CA ALA A 136 -5.66 4.63 6.22
C ALA A 136 -6.98 4.59 7.02
N GLU A 137 -7.66 3.44 7.06
CA GLU A 137 -8.89 3.24 7.83
C GLU A 137 -8.64 3.44 9.33
N ALA A 138 -7.56 2.87 9.88
CA ALA A 138 -7.20 3.03 11.28
C ALA A 138 -6.92 4.50 11.67
N ASN A 139 -6.49 5.32 10.71
CA ASN A 139 -6.24 6.75 10.89
C ASN A 139 -7.42 7.64 10.45
N ALA A 140 -8.58 7.06 10.14
CA ALA A 140 -9.77 7.76 9.61
C ALA A 140 -9.49 8.60 8.34
N ALA A 141 -8.50 8.21 7.54
CA ALA A 141 -8.17 8.83 6.26
C ALA A 141 -9.10 8.27 5.16
N TYR A 142 -10.39 8.60 5.25
CA TYR A 142 -11.46 7.98 4.45
C TYR A 142 -11.22 8.02 2.94
N ALA A 143 -10.74 9.14 2.40
CA ALA A 143 -10.49 9.26 0.96
C ALA A 143 -9.47 8.21 0.46
N SER A 144 -8.35 8.07 1.18
CA SER A 144 -7.32 7.08 0.87
C SER A 144 -7.82 5.66 1.08
N ALA A 145 -8.48 5.39 2.21
CA ALA A 145 -9.00 4.06 2.52
C ALA A 145 -10.04 3.58 1.49
N LEU A 146 -10.99 4.42 1.09
CA LEU A 146 -11.99 4.10 0.06
C LEU A 146 -11.33 3.78 -1.28
N PHE A 147 -10.38 4.62 -1.72
CA PHE A 147 -9.64 4.41 -2.96
C PHE A 147 -8.84 3.11 -2.93
N ASP A 148 -8.06 2.89 -1.88
CA ASP A 148 -7.16 1.73 -1.81
C ASP A 148 -7.92 0.42 -1.61
N TYR A 149 -9.06 0.41 -0.90
CA TYR A 149 -9.90 -0.79 -0.87
C TYR A 149 -10.51 -1.14 -2.23
N GLU A 150 -10.89 -0.13 -3.02
CA GLU A 150 -11.38 -0.37 -4.39
C GLU A 150 -10.27 -0.96 -5.27
N GLN A 151 -9.03 -0.47 -5.11
CA GLN A 151 -7.86 -1.00 -5.82
C GLN A 151 -7.43 -2.40 -5.34
N ALA A 152 -7.67 -2.73 -4.07
CA ALA A 152 -7.43 -4.07 -3.52
C ALA A 152 -8.42 -5.12 -4.05
N GLY A 153 -9.57 -4.70 -4.59
CA GLY A 153 -10.56 -5.57 -5.21
C GLY A 153 -11.05 -6.68 -4.27
N ASP A 154 -11.04 -7.92 -4.75
CA ASP A 154 -11.55 -9.09 -4.02
C ASP A 154 -10.54 -9.70 -3.03
N TYR A 155 -9.46 -8.99 -2.69
CA TYR A 155 -8.48 -9.50 -1.75
C TYR A 155 -9.01 -9.53 -0.32
N ALA A 156 -8.98 -10.71 0.30
CA ALA A 156 -9.36 -10.93 1.70
C ALA A 156 -10.73 -10.34 2.07
N ASP A 157 -10.78 -9.46 3.07
CA ASP A 157 -11.99 -8.76 3.54
C ASP A 157 -12.16 -7.36 2.93
N ALA A 158 -11.38 -6.99 1.91
CA ALA A 158 -11.42 -5.67 1.29
C ALA A 158 -12.84 -5.25 0.81
N PRO A 159 -13.63 -6.10 0.13
CA PRO A 159 -14.98 -5.71 -0.30
C PRO A 159 -15.92 -5.42 0.88
N LEU A 160 -15.84 -6.21 1.95
CA LEU A 160 -16.66 -6.04 3.15
C LEU A 160 -16.27 -4.77 3.92
N ARG A 161 -14.97 -4.48 3.99
CA ARG A 161 -14.45 -3.25 4.60
C ARG A 161 -14.82 -2.02 3.80
N LEU A 162 -14.73 -2.08 2.46
CA LEU A 162 -15.15 -1.01 1.58
C LEU A 162 -16.63 -0.65 1.78
N ASP A 163 -17.51 -1.66 1.81
CA ASP A 163 -18.95 -1.45 2.02
C ASP A 163 -19.25 -0.87 3.41
N SER A 164 -18.61 -1.42 4.45
CA SER A 164 -18.73 -0.93 5.83
C SER A 164 -18.26 0.52 5.96
N LEU A 165 -17.13 0.86 5.33
CA LEU A 165 -16.56 2.20 5.34
C LEU A 165 -17.45 3.20 4.59
N ARG A 166 -17.99 2.80 3.43
CA ARG A 166 -18.96 3.62 2.68
C ARG A 166 -20.20 3.93 3.51
N THR A 167 -20.73 2.92 4.22
CA THR A 167 -21.86 3.09 5.14
C THR A 167 -21.51 4.08 6.27
N GLN A 168 -20.36 3.90 6.92
CA GLN A 168 -19.91 4.77 8.01
C GLN A 168 -19.73 6.23 7.56
N VAL A 169 -19.09 6.45 6.41
CA VAL A 169 -18.88 7.78 5.84
C VAL A 169 -20.22 8.41 5.47
N TYR A 170 -21.18 7.64 4.96
CA TYR A 170 -22.52 8.11 4.62
C TYR A 170 -23.27 8.57 5.87
N ASP A 171 -23.32 7.74 6.91
CA ASP A 171 -24.01 8.06 8.17
C ASP A 171 -23.41 9.32 8.83
N SER A 172 -22.08 9.44 8.80
CA SER A 172 -21.37 10.63 9.29
C SER A 172 -21.76 11.88 8.50
N ALA A 173 -21.81 11.80 7.16
CA ALA A 173 -22.21 12.91 6.31
C ALA A 173 -23.66 13.33 6.54
N SER A 174 -24.57 12.35 6.71
CA SER A 174 -25.98 12.60 7.04
C SER A 174 -26.13 13.31 8.38
N LEU A 175 -25.38 12.90 9.40
CA LEU A 175 -25.39 13.58 10.71
C LEU A 175 -24.90 15.02 10.60
N MET A 176 -23.77 15.24 9.93
CA MET A 176 -23.23 16.59 9.69
C MET A 176 -24.22 17.49 8.95
N MET A 177 -24.95 16.94 7.97
CA MET A 177 -25.98 17.68 7.25
C MET A 177 -27.13 18.11 8.18
N VAL A 178 -27.61 17.23 9.08
CA VAL A 178 -28.67 17.55 10.05
C VAL A 178 -28.21 18.61 11.06
N GLU A 179 -26.93 18.59 11.45
CA GLU A 179 -26.34 19.58 12.35
C GLU A 179 -26.00 20.91 11.66
N GLY A 180 -26.21 21.03 10.35
CA GLY A 180 -25.94 22.23 9.56
C GLY A 180 -24.48 22.42 9.15
N TYR A 181 -23.63 21.40 9.37
CA TYR A 181 -22.25 21.34 8.92
C TYR A 181 -22.16 20.95 7.44
N TYR A 182 -22.77 21.78 6.58
CA TYR A 182 -22.98 21.46 5.16
C TYR A 182 -21.68 21.36 4.35
N GLU A 183 -20.63 22.08 4.72
CA GLU A 183 -19.32 21.96 4.04
C GLU A 183 -18.68 20.60 4.31
N GLN A 184 -18.68 20.17 5.57
CA GLN A 184 -18.14 18.89 5.99
C GLN A 184 -18.96 17.74 5.41
N ALA A 185 -20.29 17.84 5.45
CA ALA A 185 -21.19 16.88 4.82
C ALA A 185 -20.98 16.79 3.31
N LEU A 186 -20.85 17.93 2.61
CA LEU A 186 -20.54 17.99 1.18
C LEU A 186 -19.25 17.22 0.86
N ASN A 187 -18.19 17.43 1.63
CA ASN A 187 -16.92 16.74 1.42
C ASN A 187 -17.08 15.22 1.54
N LEU A 188 -17.74 14.74 2.59
CA LEU A 188 -17.93 13.29 2.80
C LEU A 188 -18.85 12.65 1.75
N PHE A 189 -19.99 13.27 1.42
CA PHE A 189 -20.85 12.77 0.34
C PHE A 189 -20.15 12.78 -1.01
N SER A 190 -19.25 13.74 -1.26
CA SER A 190 -18.47 13.78 -2.51
C SER A 190 -17.49 12.61 -2.63
N LEU A 191 -16.92 12.15 -1.51
CA LEU A 191 -16.04 10.96 -1.49
C LEU A 191 -16.79 9.68 -1.88
N LEU A 192 -18.09 9.61 -1.59
CA LEU A 192 -18.92 8.43 -1.81
C LEU A 192 -19.43 8.29 -3.24
N GLY A 193 -19.39 9.35 -4.05
CA GLY A 193 -19.80 9.33 -5.45
C GLY A 193 -21.22 8.81 -5.63
N SER A 194 -21.36 7.66 -6.32
CA SER A 194 -22.65 7.03 -6.64
C SER A 194 -23.19 6.10 -5.56
N TYR A 195 -22.56 6.01 -4.39
CA TYR A 195 -23.06 5.20 -3.28
C TYR A 195 -24.38 5.79 -2.75
N TYR A 196 -25.46 5.01 -2.78
CA TYR A 196 -26.83 5.46 -2.53
C TYR A 196 -27.17 6.76 -3.28
N ASP A 197 -27.63 7.78 -2.57
CA ASP A 197 -27.98 9.11 -3.07
C ASP A 197 -26.91 10.16 -2.72
N SER A 198 -25.68 9.74 -2.38
CA SER A 198 -24.61 10.64 -1.93
C SER A 198 -24.36 11.80 -2.90
N ALA A 199 -24.37 11.56 -4.21
CA ALA A 199 -24.22 12.63 -5.21
C ALA A 199 -25.31 13.71 -5.10
N GLU A 200 -26.56 13.32 -4.82
CA GLU A 200 -27.66 14.26 -4.63
C GLU A 200 -27.58 14.96 -3.28
N GLN A 201 -27.22 14.24 -2.21
CA GLN A 201 -26.99 14.83 -0.88
C GLN A 201 -25.84 15.84 -0.90
N ALA A 202 -24.76 15.56 -1.64
CA ALA A 202 -23.69 16.52 -1.89
C ALA A 202 -24.21 17.79 -2.57
N ARG A 203 -25.09 17.66 -3.57
CA ARG A 203 -25.71 18.81 -4.25
C ARG A 203 -26.56 19.65 -3.29
N ILE A 204 -27.35 19.01 -2.43
CA ILE A 204 -28.17 19.65 -1.40
C ILE A 204 -27.28 20.39 -0.39
N CYS A 205 -26.26 19.72 0.15
CA CYS A 205 -25.29 20.32 1.07
C CYS A 205 -24.59 21.53 0.44
N LYS A 206 -24.18 21.43 -0.83
CA LYS A 206 -23.57 22.54 -1.57
C LYS A 206 -24.50 23.75 -1.68
N GLN A 207 -25.80 23.53 -1.89
CA GLN A 207 -26.77 24.61 -1.96
C GLN A 207 -26.91 25.30 -0.59
N HIS A 208 -27.14 24.55 0.49
CA HIS A 208 -27.27 25.13 1.82
C HIS A 208 -25.98 25.81 2.30
N PHE A 209 -24.82 25.26 1.97
CA PHE A 209 -23.54 25.92 2.24
C PHE A 209 -23.45 27.29 1.54
N ARG A 210 -23.86 27.38 0.27
CA ARG A 210 -23.91 28.66 -0.47
C ARG A 210 -24.92 29.64 0.12
N GLU A 211 -26.08 29.16 0.56
CA GLU A 211 -27.10 29.96 1.27
C GLU A 211 -26.54 30.57 2.56
N LEU A 212 -25.87 29.77 3.39
CA LEU A 212 -25.22 30.24 4.63
C LEU A 212 -24.13 31.27 4.35
N ARG A 213 -23.26 30.98 3.37
CA ARG A 213 -22.16 31.87 2.97
C ARG A 213 -22.69 33.21 2.45
N TYR A 214 -23.79 33.18 1.69
CA TYR A 214 -24.43 34.40 1.20
C TYR A 214 -25.01 35.22 2.36
N ALA A 215 -25.70 34.58 3.30
CA ALA A 215 -26.23 35.25 4.48
C ALA A 215 -25.12 35.88 5.35
N GLU A 216 -23.96 35.23 5.44
CA GLU A 216 -22.79 35.79 6.11
C GLU A 216 -22.23 37.02 5.38
N ALA A 217 -22.14 36.97 4.05
CA ALA A 217 -21.72 38.12 3.24
C ALA A 217 -22.66 39.33 3.45
N GLU A 218 -23.97 39.09 3.50
CA GLU A 218 -24.96 40.12 3.83
C GLU A 218 -24.80 40.65 5.25
N ALA A 219 -24.50 39.80 6.23
CA ALA A 219 -24.25 40.24 7.61
C ALA A 219 -23.01 41.13 7.71
N LEU A 220 -21.92 40.77 7.03
CA LEU A 220 -20.69 41.58 6.97
C LEU A 220 -20.93 42.91 6.27
N TYR A 221 -21.66 42.90 5.15
CA TYR A 221 -22.06 44.12 4.45
C TYR A 221 -22.81 45.09 5.38
N ASN A 222 -23.82 44.58 6.10
CA ASN A 222 -24.62 45.37 7.04
C ASN A 222 -23.81 45.83 8.27
N ALA A 223 -22.77 45.10 8.65
CA ALA A 223 -21.83 45.51 9.69
C ALA A 223 -20.78 46.54 9.20
N GLY A 224 -20.76 46.84 7.89
CA GLY A 224 -19.80 47.76 7.27
C GLY A 224 -18.47 47.13 6.88
N ASP A 225 -18.31 45.81 7.05
CA ASP A 225 -17.14 45.07 6.56
C ASP A 225 -17.34 44.73 5.07
N LEU A 226 -17.11 45.74 4.24
CA LEU A 226 -17.29 45.65 2.79
C LEU A 226 -16.27 44.71 2.14
N GLN A 227 -15.04 44.65 2.67
CA GLN A 227 -13.99 43.77 2.15
C GLN A 227 -14.34 42.30 2.42
N GLY A 228 -14.75 41.95 3.64
CA GLY A 228 -15.18 40.59 3.97
C GLY A 228 -16.40 40.15 3.17
N ALA A 229 -17.39 41.04 3.01
CA ALA A 229 -18.55 40.78 2.16
C ALA A 229 -18.16 40.54 0.69
N TYR A 230 -17.26 41.37 0.14
CA TYR A 230 -16.75 41.24 -1.22
C TYR A 230 -16.12 39.88 -1.48
N GLU A 231 -15.22 39.43 -0.59
CA GLU A 231 -14.50 38.17 -0.72
C GLU A 231 -15.46 36.96 -0.77
N ILE A 232 -16.49 36.97 0.09
CA ILE A 232 -17.46 35.89 0.12
C ILE A 232 -18.38 35.93 -1.11
N PHE A 233 -18.91 37.09 -1.50
CA PHE A 233 -19.72 37.20 -2.71
C PHE A 233 -18.94 36.75 -3.96
N LEU A 234 -17.65 37.11 -4.04
CA LEU A 234 -16.76 36.67 -5.12
C LEU A 234 -16.62 35.14 -5.14
N SER A 235 -16.45 34.51 -3.97
CA SER A 235 -16.35 33.05 -3.84
C SER A 235 -17.64 32.31 -4.25
N LEU A 236 -18.79 33.01 -4.21
CA LEU A 236 -20.11 32.51 -4.56
C LEU A 236 -20.51 32.81 -6.02
N SER A 237 -19.53 33.09 -6.90
CA SER A 237 -19.80 33.32 -8.33
C SER A 237 -20.68 32.21 -8.92
N GLY A 238 -21.83 32.60 -9.49
CA GLY A 238 -22.86 31.70 -10.01
C GLY A 238 -23.94 31.25 -9.01
N TYR A 239 -24.01 31.85 -7.82
CA TYR A 239 -25.09 31.66 -6.85
C TYR A 239 -25.84 32.98 -6.61
N SER A 240 -27.17 32.99 -6.81
CA SER A 240 -28.02 34.18 -6.73
C SER A 240 -27.45 35.35 -7.57
N ASP A 241 -27.38 36.55 -7.01
CA ASP A 241 -26.79 37.78 -7.53
C ASP A 241 -25.39 38.06 -6.96
N ALA A 242 -24.73 37.07 -6.34
CA ALA A 242 -23.45 37.27 -5.65
C ALA A 242 -22.36 37.86 -6.56
N ALA A 243 -22.33 37.49 -7.84
CA ALA A 243 -21.38 38.07 -8.80
C ALA A 243 -21.58 39.59 -8.98
N THR A 244 -22.84 40.05 -9.07
CA THR A 244 -23.17 41.48 -9.15
C THR A 244 -22.82 42.20 -7.85
N ARG A 245 -23.14 41.60 -6.69
CA ARG A 245 -22.79 42.16 -5.37
C ARG A 245 -21.27 42.31 -5.20
N ALA A 246 -20.50 41.32 -5.65
CA ALA A 246 -19.04 41.38 -5.65
C ALA A 246 -18.51 42.50 -6.57
N GLU A 247 -19.08 42.66 -7.77
CA GLU A 247 -18.70 43.75 -8.69
C GLU A 247 -18.95 45.14 -8.07
N GLU A 248 -20.14 45.37 -7.52
CA GLU A 248 -20.50 46.64 -6.87
C GLU A 248 -19.56 46.97 -5.70
N LEU A 249 -19.28 46.00 -4.85
CA LEU A 249 -18.36 46.18 -3.72
C LEU A 249 -16.92 46.41 -4.17
N GLY A 250 -16.46 45.68 -5.20
CA GLY A 250 -15.14 45.86 -5.78
C GLY A 250 -14.94 47.29 -6.30
N GLN A 251 -15.94 47.85 -6.98
CA GLN A 251 -15.92 49.25 -7.43
C GLN A 251 -15.87 50.23 -6.26
N GLN A 252 -16.67 50.00 -5.21
CA GLN A 252 -16.69 50.85 -4.01
C GLN A 252 -15.34 50.83 -3.27
N LEU A 253 -14.67 49.68 -3.26
CA LEU A 253 -13.37 49.48 -2.62
C LEU A 253 -12.18 49.87 -3.50
N GLY A 254 -12.40 50.17 -4.79
CA GLY A 254 -11.32 50.47 -5.74
C GLY A 254 -10.49 49.23 -6.14
N ILE A 255 -11.07 48.03 -6.04
CA ILE A 255 -10.44 46.76 -6.40
C ILE A 255 -10.71 46.50 -7.89
N ALA A 256 -9.64 46.29 -8.67
CA ALA A 256 -9.77 45.88 -10.06
C ALA A 256 -10.32 44.44 -10.12
N LEU A 257 -11.43 44.23 -10.84
CA LEU A 257 -12.03 42.90 -10.98
C LEU A 257 -11.10 41.97 -11.77
N PRO A 258 -10.98 40.68 -11.38
CA PRO A 258 -10.36 39.68 -12.25
C PRO A 258 -11.20 39.56 -13.52
N THR A 259 -10.58 39.81 -14.68
CA THR A 259 -11.22 39.56 -15.98
C THR A 259 -11.47 38.06 -16.12
N VAL A 260 -12.72 37.67 -16.35
CA VAL A 260 -13.11 36.29 -16.65
C VAL A 260 -12.62 35.97 -18.07
N GLU A 261 -11.62 35.10 -18.21
CA GLU A 261 -11.26 34.43 -19.48
C GLU A 261 -12.06 33.13 -19.66
#